data_AF-A0AA95HZ98-F1
#
_entry.id   AF-A0AA95HZ98-F1
#
_cell.length_a   1.000
_cell.length_b   1.000
_cell.length_c   1.000
_cell.angle_alpha   90.00
_cell.angle_beta   90.00
_cell.angle_gamma   90.00
#
_symmetry.space_group_name_H-M   'P 1'
#
loop_
_entity.id
_entity.type
_entity.pdbx_description
1 polymer ?
#
loop_
_entity_poly.entity_id
_entity_poly.type
_entity_poly.pdbx_seq_one_letter_code
_entity_poly.pdbx_strand_id
1 'polypeptide(L)'
;MDKKAQQTKLANNFGKLLRDKFGKGPEVIHVTISQPYVLVYISGFISPMEQALLEQGQELTVLTTREYLMKSLDPEIRGQIKALTDMEVQHIYYGWNLQNLSGVFVAISPDSPDEGKDERADYKGRDEIHKEIIHISEQAEKAPDSVYSYMLSPRSLIVIREGILVPIEKQLVSLGFDETLSVAKRQLEGGMLTGSTQFSEILDSKIQDVFVDWDFELDKSVITLILKPNKA
;
A
#
# COMPACT_ATOMS: atom_id res chain seq x y z
N MET A 1 -12.26 18.22 -14.60
CA MET A 1 -13.15 17.03 -14.64
C MET A 1 -13.63 16.79 -13.21
N ASP A 2 -14.87 16.37 -12.97
CA ASP A 2 -15.32 16.12 -11.60
C ASP A 2 -14.49 14.99 -10.93
N LYS A 3 -14.27 15.07 -9.61
CA LYS A 3 -13.42 14.14 -8.86
C LYS A 3 -13.92 12.69 -8.96
N LYS A 4 -15.24 12.49 -8.93
CA LYS A 4 -15.84 11.16 -9.10
C LYS A 4 -15.60 10.64 -10.51
N ALA A 5 -15.70 11.50 -11.52
CA ALA A 5 -15.39 11.13 -12.90
C ALA A 5 -13.90 10.78 -13.09
N GLN A 6 -12.97 11.48 -12.43
CA GLN A 6 -11.54 11.14 -12.44
C GLN A 6 -11.30 9.75 -11.82
N GLN A 7 -11.87 9.50 -10.64
CA GLN A 7 -11.76 8.21 -9.95
C GLN A 7 -12.30 7.05 -10.81
N THR A 8 -13.48 7.21 -11.42
CA THR A 8 -14.06 6.19 -12.31
C THR A 8 -13.18 5.94 -13.54
N LYS A 9 -12.63 7.01 -14.13
CA LYS A 9 -11.77 6.87 -15.32
C LYS A 9 -10.44 6.20 -14.98
N LEU A 10 -9.82 6.54 -13.86
CA LEU A 10 -8.63 5.84 -13.36
C LEU A 10 -8.93 4.35 -13.08
N ALA A 11 -10.04 4.04 -12.42
CA ALA A 11 -10.43 2.66 -12.14
C ALA A 11 -10.55 1.83 -13.42
N ASN A 12 -11.21 2.38 -14.45
CA ASN A 12 -11.36 1.70 -15.74
C ASN A 12 -10.01 1.53 -16.47
N ASN A 13 -9.17 2.57 -16.48
CA ASN A 13 -7.87 2.52 -17.14
C ASN A 13 -6.94 1.50 -16.46
N PHE A 14 -6.87 1.50 -15.13
CA PHE A 14 -6.08 0.51 -14.38
C PHE A 14 -6.64 -0.90 -14.52
N GLY A 15 -7.96 -1.07 -14.57
CA GLY A 15 -8.56 -2.38 -14.84
C GLY A 15 -8.18 -2.93 -16.21
N LYS A 16 -8.08 -2.06 -17.23
CA LYS A 16 -7.57 -2.44 -18.55
C LYS A 16 -6.07 -2.75 -18.50
N LEU A 17 -5.27 -1.86 -17.91
CA LEU A 17 -3.81 -2.03 -17.80
C LEU A 17 -3.43 -3.35 -17.13
N LEU A 18 -4.03 -3.64 -15.97
CA LEU A 18 -3.78 -4.87 -15.23
C LEU A 18 -4.23 -6.10 -16.03
N ARG A 19 -5.37 -6.03 -16.71
CA ARG A 19 -5.82 -7.13 -17.58
C ARG A 19 -4.85 -7.39 -18.72
N ASP A 20 -4.36 -6.35 -19.38
CA ASP A 20 -3.45 -6.48 -20.52
C ASP A 20 -2.09 -7.06 -20.10
N LYS A 21 -1.66 -6.83 -18.85
CA LYS A 21 -0.34 -7.25 -18.35
C LYS A 21 -0.37 -8.58 -17.60
N PHE A 22 -1.43 -8.86 -16.85
CA PHE A 22 -1.60 -10.08 -16.07
C PHE A 22 -2.48 -11.14 -16.77
N GLY A 23 -3.08 -10.82 -17.92
CA GLY A 23 -3.97 -11.71 -18.68
C GLY A 23 -5.39 -11.83 -18.10
N LYS A 24 -5.62 -11.42 -16.84
CA LYS A 24 -6.94 -11.28 -16.21
C LYS A 24 -6.96 -9.99 -15.41
N GLY A 25 -8.04 -9.22 -15.51
CA GLY A 25 -8.21 -7.99 -14.74
C GLY A 25 -8.88 -8.24 -13.40
N PRO A 26 -8.83 -7.28 -12.46
CA PRO A 26 -9.57 -7.37 -11.21
C PRO A 26 -11.09 -7.35 -11.42
N GLU A 27 -11.81 -7.91 -10.44
CA GLU A 27 -13.28 -7.82 -10.40
C GLU A 27 -13.75 -6.41 -10.02
N VAL A 28 -13.11 -5.80 -9.03
CA VAL A 28 -13.45 -4.46 -8.56
C VAL A 28 -12.18 -3.64 -8.35
N ILE A 29 -12.26 -2.37 -8.74
CA ILE A 29 -11.23 -1.37 -8.48
C ILE A 29 -11.90 -0.14 -7.88
N HIS A 30 -11.39 0.30 -6.74
CA HIS A 30 -11.79 1.52 -6.05
C HIS A 30 -10.63 2.50 -6.02
N VAL A 31 -10.82 3.67 -6.63
CA VAL A 31 -9.84 4.75 -6.61
C VAL A 31 -10.31 5.84 -5.66
N THR A 32 -9.44 6.25 -4.75
CA THR A 32 -9.60 7.40 -3.85
C THR A 32 -8.56 8.43 -4.23
N ILE A 33 -9.01 9.56 -4.80
CA ILE A 33 -8.13 10.72 -4.99
C ILE A 33 -8.21 11.56 -3.73
N SER A 34 -7.10 11.75 -3.03
CA SER A 34 -7.01 12.54 -1.82
C SER A 34 -5.65 13.21 -1.82
N GLN A 35 -5.46 14.18 -2.73
CA GLN A 35 -4.15 14.83 -2.96
C GLN A 35 -3.51 15.25 -1.62
N PRO A 36 -2.22 14.98 -1.41
CA PRO A 36 -1.23 14.52 -2.39
C PRO A 36 -1.18 12.99 -2.61
N TYR A 37 -2.23 12.27 -2.23
CA TYR A 37 -2.33 10.82 -2.34
C TYR A 37 -3.35 10.38 -3.40
N VAL A 38 -3.02 9.33 -4.14
CA VAL A 38 -3.99 8.54 -4.90
C VAL A 38 -3.88 7.09 -4.45
N LEU A 39 -4.95 6.57 -3.84
CA LEU A 39 -5.04 5.19 -3.40
C LEU A 39 -5.92 4.40 -4.36
N VAL A 40 -5.42 3.27 -4.83
CA VAL A 40 -6.13 2.31 -5.66
C VAL A 40 -6.24 1.02 -4.87
N TYR A 41 -7.45 0.61 -4.52
CA TYR A 41 -7.71 -0.68 -3.90
C TYR A 41 -8.39 -1.62 -4.90
N ILE A 42 -7.97 -2.87 -4.89
CA ILE A 42 -8.30 -3.88 -5.89
C ILE A 42 -8.82 -5.12 -5.16
N SER A 43 -9.88 -5.75 -5.67
CA SER A 43 -10.36 -7.04 -5.16
C SER A 43 -10.71 -8.02 -6.29
N GLY A 44 -10.64 -9.32 -5.99
CA GLY A 44 -10.91 -10.40 -6.95
C GLY A 44 -9.85 -10.51 -8.03
N PHE A 45 -8.57 -10.31 -7.68
CA PHE A 45 -7.47 -10.23 -8.65
C PHE A 45 -6.50 -11.41 -8.56
N ILE A 46 -6.74 -12.41 -9.42
CA ILE A 46 -5.89 -13.58 -9.61
C ILE A 46 -6.10 -14.17 -11.00
N SER A 47 -5.02 -14.44 -11.73
CA SER A 47 -5.04 -15.15 -13.01
C SER A 47 -5.15 -16.67 -12.81
N PRO A 48 -5.63 -17.44 -13.82
CA PRO A 48 -5.68 -18.90 -13.73
C PRO A 48 -4.30 -19.54 -13.49
N MET A 49 -3.24 -18.95 -14.04
CA MET A 49 -1.87 -19.44 -13.85
C MET A 49 -1.39 -19.22 -12.41
N GLU A 50 -1.61 -18.03 -11.85
CA GLU A 50 -1.28 -17.76 -10.45
C GLU A 50 -2.06 -18.66 -9.50
N GLN A 51 -3.36 -18.91 -9.79
CA GLN A 51 -4.18 -19.84 -9.01
C GLN A 51 -3.57 -21.25 -8.98
N ALA A 52 -3.14 -21.78 -10.13
CA ALA A 52 -2.50 -23.09 -10.22
C ALA A 52 -1.15 -23.16 -9.48
N LEU A 53 -0.40 -22.05 -9.45
CA LEU A 53 0.84 -21.94 -8.68
C LEU A 53 0.56 -21.94 -7.17
N LEU A 54 -0.46 -21.20 -6.73
CA LEU A 54 -0.85 -21.17 -5.32
C LEU A 54 -1.29 -22.54 -4.81
N GLU A 55 -2.02 -23.30 -5.62
CA GLU A 55 -2.42 -24.69 -5.31
C GLU A 55 -1.21 -25.64 -5.17
N GLN A 56 -0.05 -25.28 -5.72
CA GLN A 56 1.21 -26.01 -5.61
C GLN A 56 2.13 -25.45 -4.51
N GLY A 57 1.64 -24.53 -3.68
CA GLY A 57 2.44 -23.87 -2.63
C GLY A 57 3.50 -22.90 -3.18
N GLN A 58 3.38 -22.45 -4.43
CA GLN A 58 4.32 -21.54 -5.09
C GLN A 58 3.97 -20.06 -4.84
N GLU A 59 3.56 -19.72 -3.62
CA GLU A 59 3.14 -18.36 -3.25
C GLU A 59 4.25 -17.33 -3.49
N LEU A 60 5.48 -17.66 -3.09
CA LEU A 60 6.64 -16.79 -3.30
C LEU A 60 6.85 -16.50 -4.79
N THR A 61 6.73 -17.50 -5.66
CA THR A 61 6.86 -17.34 -7.11
C THR A 61 5.81 -16.37 -7.67
N VAL A 62 4.56 -16.45 -7.18
CA VAL A 62 3.50 -15.51 -7.57
C VAL A 62 3.87 -14.09 -7.14
N LEU A 63 4.22 -13.90 -5.86
CA LEU A 63 4.58 -12.58 -5.32
C LEU A 63 5.77 -11.97 -6.08
N THR A 64 6.86 -12.70 -6.26
CA THR A 64 8.04 -12.25 -7.00
C THR A 64 7.69 -11.86 -8.44
N THR A 65 6.82 -12.63 -9.10
CA THR A 65 6.36 -12.29 -10.47
C THR A 65 5.59 -10.97 -10.48
N ARG A 66 4.75 -10.73 -9.47
CA ARG A 66 4.02 -9.46 -9.34
C ARG A 66 4.95 -8.27 -9.14
N GLU A 67 6.02 -8.42 -8.35
CA GLU A 67 7.04 -7.37 -8.15
C GLU A 67 7.68 -6.96 -9.49
N TYR A 68 8.10 -7.93 -10.31
CA TYR A 68 8.66 -7.64 -11.63
C TYR A 68 7.67 -6.94 -12.56
N LEU A 69 6.41 -7.37 -12.55
CA LEU A 69 5.37 -6.71 -13.34
C LEU A 69 5.13 -5.27 -12.87
N MET A 70 5.12 -5.02 -11.56
CA MET A 70 4.91 -3.69 -11.01
C MET A 70 6.02 -2.71 -11.38
N LYS A 71 7.28 -3.14 -11.36
CA LYS A 71 8.41 -2.32 -11.88
C LYS A 71 8.18 -1.88 -13.33
N SER A 72 7.63 -2.76 -14.17
CA SER A 72 7.32 -2.43 -15.57
C SER A 72 6.10 -1.51 -15.74
N LEU A 73 5.19 -1.51 -14.76
CA LEU A 73 3.92 -0.77 -14.79
C LEU A 73 4.02 0.63 -14.21
N ASP A 74 4.98 0.86 -13.32
CA ASP A 74 5.15 2.12 -12.59
C ASP A 74 5.09 3.35 -13.51
N PRO A 75 5.86 3.46 -14.62
CA PRO A 75 5.82 4.66 -15.47
C PRO A 75 4.44 4.93 -16.08
N GLU A 76 3.73 3.86 -16.47
CA GLU A 76 2.40 3.98 -17.06
C GLU A 76 1.36 4.39 -16.02
N ILE A 77 1.44 3.83 -14.80
CA ILE A 77 0.56 4.20 -13.69
C ILE A 77 0.74 5.69 -13.36
N ARG A 78 1.99 6.16 -13.23
CA ARG A 78 2.30 7.58 -12.99
C ARG A 78 1.74 8.48 -14.08
N GLY A 79 1.97 8.13 -15.35
CA GLY A 79 1.47 8.88 -16.50
C GLY A 79 -0.06 9.00 -16.51
N GLN A 80 -0.77 7.93 -16.20
CA GLN A 80 -2.24 7.94 -16.12
C GLN A 80 -2.76 8.80 -14.96
N ILE A 81 -2.10 8.76 -13.79
CA ILE A 81 -2.44 9.61 -12.64
C ILE A 81 -2.22 11.09 -12.98
N LYS A 82 -1.05 11.43 -13.52
CA LYS A 82 -0.71 12.80 -13.93
C LYS A 82 -1.70 13.33 -14.95
N ALA A 83 -1.99 12.56 -16.00
CA ALA A 83 -2.90 12.98 -17.06
C ALA A 83 -4.34 13.27 -16.58
N LEU A 84 -4.80 12.61 -15.51
CA LEU A 84 -6.17 12.76 -15.01
C LEU A 84 -6.30 13.69 -13.81
N THR A 85 -5.25 13.84 -13.00
CA THR A 85 -5.29 14.58 -11.73
C THR A 85 -4.35 15.77 -11.67
N ASP A 86 -3.48 15.93 -12.67
CA ASP A 86 -2.35 16.87 -12.71
C ASP A 86 -1.34 16.69 -11.56
N MET A 87 -1.46 15.61 -10.77
CA MET A 87 -0.56 15.28 -9.68
C MET A 87 0.73 14.65 -10.24
N GLU A 88 1.88 15.22 -9.89
CA GLU A 88 3.16 14.54 -10.07
C GLU A 88 3.28 13.40 -9.07
N VAL A 89 3.81 12.25 -9.50
CA VAL A 89 3.97 11.08 -8.63
C VAL A 89 5.45 10.85 -8.40
N GLN A 90 5.89 10.98 -7.14
CA GLN A 90 7.28 10.75 -6.74
C GLN A 90 7.54 9.26 -6.52
N HIS A 91 6.64 8.56 -5.84
CA HIS A 91 6.74 7.12 -5.56
C HIS A 91 5.37 6.46 -5.58
N ILE A 92 5.34 5.19 -5.96
CA ILE A 92 4.19 4.30 -5.88
C ILE A 92 4.55 3.17 -4.93
N TYR A 93 3.81 3.08 -3.83
CA TYR A 93 3.89 1.98 -2.88
C TYR A 93 2.82 0.95 -3.21
N TYR A 94 3.12 -0.33 -3.11
CA TYR A 94 2.18 -1.38 -3.51
C TYR A 94 2.25 -2.65 -2.68
N GLY A 95 1.10 -3.31 -2.56
CA GLY A 95 0.97 -4.53 -1.78
C GLY A 95 -0.09 -5.47 -2.34
N TRP A 96 0.11 -6.76 -2.07
CA TRP A 96 -0.76 -7.84 -2.53
C TRP A 96 -1.14 -8.75 -1.38
N ASN A 97 -2.41 -9.13 -1.30
CA ASN A 97 -2.90 -10.14 -0.38
C ASN A 97 -3.51 -11.28 -1.22
N LEU A 98 -2.76 -12.37 -1.36
CA LEU A 98 -3.16 -13.50 -2.19
C LEU A 98 -4.24 -14.37 -1.54
N GLN A 99 -4.43 -14.27 -0.21
CA GLN A 99 -5.53 -14.95 0.48
C GLN A 99 -6.86 -14.23 0.23
N ASN A 100 -6.86 -12.90 0.31
CA ASN A 100 -8.05 -12.07 0.06
C ASN A 100 -8.26 -11.72 -1.43
N LEU A 101 -7.34 -12.16 -2.30
CA LEU A 101 -7.30 -11.83 -3.74
C LEU A 101 -7.37 -10.31 -3.97
N SER A 102 -6.71 -9.55 -3.12
CA SER A 102 -6.75 -8.10 -3.10
C SER A 102 -5.37 -7.48 -3.29
N GLY A 103 -5.36 -6.18 -3.60
CA GLY A 103 -4.13 -5.43 -3.75
C GLY A 103 -4.35 -3.94 -3.57
N VAL A 104 -3.25 -3.21 -3.34
CA VAL A 104 -3.26 -1.76 -3.21
C VAL A 104 -2.10 -1.14 -3.96
N PHE A 105 -2.33 0.06 -4.49
CA PHE A 105 -1.29 0.98 -4.93
C PHE A 105 -1.55 2.35 -4.31
N VAL A 106 -0.53 2.98 -3.74
CA VAL A 106 -0.57 4.32 -3.17
C VAL A 106 0.46 5.18 -3.88
N ALA A 107 0.00 6.09 -4.72
CA ALA A 107 0.84 7.10 -5.34
C ALA A 107 0.91 8.34 -4.44
N ILE A 108 2.13 8.84 -4.23
CA ILE A 108 2.40 10.01 -3.38
C ILE A 108 3.11 11.09 -4.20
N SER A 109 2.60 12.31 -4.12
CA SER A 109 3.22 13.51 -4.70
C SER A 109 4.42 13.98 -3.86
N PRO A 110 5.48 14.56 -4.47
CA PRO A 110 6.60 15.12 -3.71
C PRO A 110 6.17 16.30 -2.81
N ASP A 111 5.09 17.00 -3.17
CA ASP A 111 4.53 18.12 -2.42
C ASP A 111 3.60 17.66 -1.27
N SER A 112 4.02 16.66 -0.47
CA SER A 112 3.26 16.27 0.72
C SER A 112 3.04 17.49 1.63
N PRO A 113 1.86 17.66 2.25
CA PRO A 113 1.53 18.91 2.92
C PRO A 113 2.54 19.16 4.05
N ASP A 114 2.94 20.43 4.23
CA ASP A 114 3.70 20.87 5.40
C ASP A 114 3.14 20.21 6.67
N GLU A 115 4.05 19.67 7.49
CA GLU A 115 3.72 19.05 8.77
C GLU A 115 2.75 19.94 9.57
N GLY A 116 1.57 19.39 9.88
CA GLY A 116 0.61 20.03 10.79
C GLY A 116 -0.56 20.81 10.16
N LYS A 117 -0.76 20.80 8.83
CA LYS A 117 -1.92 21.48 8.19
C LYS A 117 -2.93 20.57 7.49
N ASP A 118 -2.74 19.25 7.53
CA ASP A 118 -3.67 18.31 6.91
C ASP A 118 -4.74 17.85 7.91
N GLU A 119 -5.98 18.30 7.71
CA GLU A 119 -7.13 17.89 8.54
C GLU A 119 -7.34 16.37 8.57
N ARG A 120 -6.87 15.63 7.55
CA ARG A 120 -6.95 14.16 7.53
C ARG A 120 -6.03 13.49 8.54
N ALA A 121 -5.07 14.23 9.09
CA ALA A 121 -4.25 13.79 10.21
C ALA A 121 -5.00 13.93 11.55
N ASP A 122 -6.15 14.62 11.61
CA ASP A 122 -6.96 14.71 12.82
C ASP A 122 -8.08 13.66 12.79
N TYR A 123 -7.82 12.49 13.37
CA TYR A 123 -8.81 11.43 13.53
C TYR A 123 -8.68 10.76 14.89
N LYS A 124 -9.83 10.27 15.40
CA LYS A 124 -9.90 9.58 16.69
C LYS A 124 -9.04 8.30 16.66
N GLY A 125 -8.21 8.12 17.69
CA GLY A 125 -7.35 6.94 17.82
C GLY A 125 -6.00 7.06 17.10
N ARG A 126 -5.66 8.25 16.55
CA ARG A 126 -4.39 8.45 15.83
C ARG A 126 -3.16 8.08 16.67
N ASP A 127 -3.06 8.60 17.88
CA ASP A 127 -1.87 8.40 18.71
C ASP A 127 -1.76 6.94 19.16
N GLU A 128 -2.88 6.25 19.37
CA GLU A 128 -2.93 4.82 19.65
C GLU A 128 -2.50 3.99 18.43
N ILE A 129 -2.95 4.35 17.22
CA ILE A 129 -2.44 3.74 15.98
C ILE A 129 -0.93 3.92 15.87
N HIS A 130 -0.42 5.11 16.13
CA HIS A 130 1.02 5.38 16.06
C HIS A 130 1.79 4.52 17.04
N LYS A 131 1.31 4.39 18.28
CA LYS A 131 1.92 3.52 19.30
C LYS A 131 1.96 2.07 18.87
N GLU A 132 0.86 1.54 18.32
CA GLU A 132 0.81 0.15 17.86
C GLU A 132 1.75 -0.08 16.67
N ILE A 133 1.80 0.87 15.72
CA ILE A 133 2.70 0.79 14.58
C ILE A 133 4.17 0.82 15.02
N ILE A 134 4.52 1.70 15.97
CA ILE A 134 5.87 1.76 16.54
C ILE A 134 6.20 0.44 17.24
N HIS A 135 5.28 -0.10 18.03
CA HIS A 135 5.47 -1.37 18.74
C HIS A 135 5.73 -2.54 17.79
N ILE A 136 4.97 -2.65 16.71
CA ILE A 136 5.18 -3.68 15.68
C ILE A 136 6.53 -3.48 14.97
N SER A 137 6.88 -2.22 14.66
CA SER A 137 8.16 -1.87 14.03
C SER A 137 9.35 -2.27 14.91
N GLU A 138 9.28 -2.01 16.22
CA GLU A 138 10.33 -2.40 17.18
C GLU A 138 10.54 -3.92 17.27
N GLN A 139 9.49 -4.71 17.05
CA GLN A 139 9.60 -6.17 17.04
C GLN A 139 10.24 -6.70 15.76
N ALA A 140 9.97 -6.05 14.62
CA ALA A 140 10.48 -6.48 13.32
C ALA A 140 11.89 -5.94 13.02
N GLU A 141 12.17 -4.71 13.46
CA GLU A 141 13.37 -3.93 13.10
C GLU A 141 13.80 -2.99 14.24
N LYS A 142 13.60 -1.67 14.08
CA LYS A 142 13.74 -0.64 15.11
C LYS A 142 12.49 0.25 15.15
N ALA A 143 12.39 1.09 16.19
CA ALA A 143 11.43 2.18 16.20
C ALA A 143 11.68 3.13 15.01
N PRO A 144 10.62 3.58 14.30
CA PRO A 144 10.73 4.62 13.29
C PRO A 144 11.20 5.93 13.91
N ASP A 145 11.95 6.71 13.14
CA ASP A 145 12.34 8.06 13.56
C ASP A 145 11.09 8.99 13.57
N SER A 146 10.17 8.79 12.62
CA SER A 146 8.89 9.50 12.55
C SER A 146 7.75 8.61 12.06
N VAL A 147 6.52 8.89 12.53
CA VAL A 147 5.27 8.25 12.07
C VAL A 147 4.22 9.32 11.77
N TYR A 148 3.63 9.24 10.57
CA TYR A 148 2.56 10.11 10.11
C TYR A 148 1.38 9.26 9.65
N SER A 149 0.17 9.81 9.67
CA SER A 149 -1.02 9.05 9.25
C SER A 149 -2.14 9.95 8.78
N TYR A 150 -2.85 9.53 7.74
CA TYR A 150 -3.88 10.34 7.10
C TYR A 150 -5.09 9.49 6.71
N MET A 151 -6.27 9.86 7.22
CA MET A 151 -7.53 9.24 6.83
C MET A 151 -7.95 9.74 5.45
N LEU A 152 -7.59 8.99 4.39
CA LEU A 152 -7.85 9.40 3.01
C LEU A 152 -9.34 9.37 2.64
N SER A 153 -10.08 8.48 3.30
CA SER A 153 -11.54 8.35 3.24
C SER A 153 -12.04 7.61 4.48
N PRO A 154 -13.37 7.53 4.73
CA PRO A 154 -13.90 6.68 5.79
C PRO A 154 -13.55 5.18 5.66
N ARG A 155 -12.99 4.74 4.53
CA ARG A 155 -12.63 3.35 4.23
C ARG A 155 -11.13 3.13 4.06
N SER A 156 -10.30 4.16 4.24
CA SER A 156 -8.86 4.02 4.00
C SER A 156 -8.05 4.97 4.85
N LEU A 157 -7.09 4.39 5.57
CA LEU A 157 -6.07 5.07 6.33
C LEU A 157 -4.71 4.69 5.76
N ILE A 158 -3.85 5.69 5.53
CA ILE A 158 -2.43 5.46 5.26
C ILE A 158 -1.61 5.87 6.47
N VAL A 159 -0.52 5.15 6.72
CA VAL A 159 0.49 5.46 7.74
C VAL A 159 1.84 5.46 7.04
N ILE A 160 2.62 6.52 7.24
CA ILE A 160 3.95 6.71 6.66
C ILE A 160 4.94 6.62 7.81
N ARG A 161 5.96 5.76 7.67
CA ARG A 161 7.08 5.66 8.61
C ARG A 161 8.35 6.14 7.91
N GLU A 162 9.19 6.86 8.63
CA GLU A 162 10.51 7.29 8.16
C GLU A 162 11.59 6.82 9.12
N GLY A 163 12.78 6.50 8.59
CA GLY A 163 13.92 6.08 9.37
C GLY A 163 13.63 4.76 10.10
N ILE A 164 13.44 3.68 9.36
CA ILE A 164 13.05 2.37 9.90
C ILE A 164 14.14 1.32 9.75
N LEU A 165 15.05 1.48 8.79
CA LEU A 165 16.03 0.46 8.46
C LEU A 165 17.16 0.36 9.50
N VAL A 166 17.53 -0.87 9.83
CA VAL A 166 18.71 -1.19 10.65
C VAL A 166 19.97 -1.35 9.77
N PRO A 167 21.20 -1.28 10.35
CA PRO A 167 22.44 -1.30 9.55
C PRO A 167 22.60 -2.49 8.60
N ILE A 168 22.15 -3.69 9.01
CA ILE A 168 22.24 -4.89 8.16
C ILE A 168 21.32 -4.80 6.93
N GLU A 169 20.14 -4.21 7.06
CA GLU A 169 19.20 -4.01 5.95
C GLU A 169 19.76 -2.99 4.95
N LYS A 170 20.33 -1.89 5.45
CA LYS A 170 21.02 -0.90 4.60
C LYS A 170 22.16 -1.55 3.81
N GLN A 171 22.90 -2.48 4.43
CA GLN A 171 23.95 -3.22 3.75
C GLN A 171 23.39 -4.17 2.68
N LEU A 172 22.29 -4.90 2.96
CA LEU A 172 21.64 -5.77 1.97
C LEU A 172 21.16 -4.98 0.74
N VAL A 173 20.55 -3.82 0.96
CA VAL A 173 20.12 -2.92 -0.12
C VAL A 173 21.33 -2.47 -0.95
N SER A 174 22.43 -2.06 -0.32
CA SER A 174 23.65 -1.64 -1.03
C SER A 174 24.28 -2.73 -1.90
N LEU A 175 23.99 -4.00 -1.60
CA LEU A 175 24.46 -5.18 -2.34
C LEU A 175 23.48 -5.61 -3.44
N GLY A 176 22.36 -4.91 -3.63
CA GLY A 176 21.33 -5.22 -4.62
C GLY A 176 20.36 -6.33 -4.21
N PHE A 177 20.19 -6.56 -2.91
CA PHE A 177 19.21 -7.52 -2.37
C PHE A 177 17.88 -6.87 -1.97
N ASP A 178 17.54 -5.71 -2.53
CA ASP A 178 16.31 -4.96 -2.24
C ASP A 178 15.05 -5.82 -2.46
N GLU A 179 14.93 -6.51 -3.60
CA GLU A 179 13.76 -7.35 -3.89
C GLU A 179 13.57 -8.47 -2.86
N THR A 180 14.68 -9.13 -2.50
CA THR A 180 14.66 -10.23 -1.52
C THR A 180 14.31 -9.70 -0.13
N LEU A 181 14.84 -8.54 0.24
CA LEU A 181 14.53 -7.88 1.49
C LEU A 181 13.06 -7.46 1.56
N SER A 182 12.51 -6.85 0.52
CA SER A 182 11.08 -6.47 0.44
C SER A 182 10.17 -7.67 0.66
N VAL A 183 10.44 -8.79 -0.02
CA VAL A 183 9.66 -10.02 0.13
C VAL A 183 9.72 -10.55 1.57
N ALA A 184 10.92 -10.64 2.14
CA ALA A 184 11.11 -11.15 3.50
C ALA A 184 10.45 -10.25 4.55
N LYS A 185 10.63 -8.92 4.46
CA LYS A 185 9.97 -7.94 5.33
C LYS A 185 8.46 -7.98 5.18
N ARG A 186 7.93 -8.14 3.97
CA ARG A 186 6.48 -8.27 3.75
C ARG A 186 5.88 -9.48 4.43
N GLN A 187 6.57 -10.62 4.45
CA GLN A 187 6.12 -11.80 5.19
C GLN A 187 6.17 -11.59 6.71
N LEU A 188 7.21 -10.93 7.22
CA LEU A 188 7.38 -10.67 8.64
C LEU A 188 6.44 -9.56 9.14
N GLU A 189 6.67 -8.33 8.70
CA GLU A 189 5.92 -7.14 9.13
C GLU A 189 4.47 -7.19 8.66
N GLY A 190 4.22 -7.59 7.41
CA GLY A 190 2.86 -7.73 6.90
C GLY A 190 2.05 -8.76 7.69
N GLY A 191 2.70 -9.85 8.13
CA GLY A 191 2.10 -10.84 9.02
C GLY A 191 1.76 -10.28 10.40
N MET A 192 2.68 -9.54 11.02
CA MET A 192 2.46 -8.87 12.31
C MET A 192 1.33 -7.83 12.24
N LEU A 193 1.33 -6.99 11.20
CA LEU A 193 0.32 -5.97 10.96
C LEU A 193 -1.07 -6.60 10.75
N THR A 194 -1.15 -7.65 9.91
CA THR A 194 -2.43 -8.36 9.67
C THR A 194 -2.93 -9.08 10.92
N GLY A 195 -2.01 -9.56 11.77
CA GLY A 195 -2.33 -10.25 13.01
C GLY A 195 -2.72 -9.34 14.18
N SER A 196 -2.49 -8.02 14.10
CA SER A 196 -2.84 -7.10 15.18
C SER A 196 -4.35 -6.93 15.30
N THR A 197 -4.90 -7.28 16.47
CA THR A 197 -6.32 -7.05 16.79
C THR A 197 -6.61 -5.62 17.21
N GLN A 198 -5.58 -4.86 17.60
CA GLN A 198 -5.74 -3.52 18.18
C GLN A 198 -6.26 -2.51 17.18
N PHE A 199 -5.90 -2.63 15.89
CA PHE A 199 -6.35 -1.69 14.86
C PHE A 199 -7.87 -1.57 14.76
N SER A 200 -8.58 -2.70 14.86
CA SER A 200 -10.05 -2.69 14.78
C SER A 200 -10.70 -2.01 16.00
N GLU A 201 -10.10 -2.20 17.18
CA GLU A 201 -10.59 -1.62 18.44
C GLU A 201 -10.35 -0.11 18.48
N ILE A 202 -9.14 0.33 18.08
CA ILE A 202 -8.75 1.74 18.08
C ILE A 202 -9.59 2.56 17.09
N LEU A 203 -9.80 2.04 15.88
CA LEU A 203 -10.51 2.74 14.80
C LEU A 203 -12.02 2.58 14.84
N ASP A 204 -12.55 1.75 15.75
CA ASP A 204 -13.97 1.38 15.81
C ASP A 204 -14.52 0.94 14.43
N SER A 205 -13.73 0.13 13.73
CA SER A 205 -14.00 -0.27 12.35
C SER A 205 -13.36 -1.63 12.07
N LYS A 206 -13.98 -2.44 11.22
CA LYS A 206 -13.35 -3.71 10.82
C LYS A 206 -12.20 -3.44 9.86
N ILE A 207 -11.05 -4.03 10.12
CA ILE A 207 -9.96 -4.06 9.14
C ILE A 207 -10.28 -5.13 8.08
N GLN A 208 -10.41 -4.70 6.82
CA GLN A 208 -10.66 -5.57 5.69
C GLN A 208 -9.34 -6.10 5.10
N ASP A 209 -8.35 -5.23 4.96
CA ASP A 209 -7.01 -5.59 4.49
C ASP A 209 -5.96 -4.65 5.10
N VAL A 210 -4.74 -5.16 5.21
CA VAL A 210 -3.55 -4.39 5.59
C VAL A 210 -2.45 -4.66 4.58
N PHE A 211 -1.76 -3.60 4.17
CA PHE A 211 -0.63 -3.68 3.25
C PHE A 211 0.53 -2.86 3.79
N VAL A 212 1.76 -3.26 3.45
CA VAL A 212 2.98 -2.51 3.76
C VAL A 212 3.94 -2.63 2.57
N ASP A 213 4.59 -1.51 2.26
CA ASP A 213 5.62 -1.45 1.23
C ASP A 213 6.69 -0.39 1.57
N TRP A 214 7.86 -0.50 0.94
CA TRP A 214 9.05 0.24 1.32
C TRP A 214 9.69 0.96 0.14
N ASP A 215 10.23 2.14 0.44
CA ASP A 215 11.28 2.76 -0.34
C ASP A 215 12.57 2.72 0.48
N PHE A 216 13.47 1.79 0.13
CA PHE A 216 14.70 1.60 0.88
C PHE A 216 15.75 2.69 0.62
N GLU A 217 15.69 3.38 -0.51
CA GLU A 217 16.62 4.48 -0.79
C GLU A 217 16.26 5.69 0.07
N LEU A 218 14.96 5.94 0.26
CA LEU A 218 14.46 7.04 1.09
C LEU A 218 14.36 6.69 2.58
N ASP A 219 14.57 5.43 2.97
CA ASP A 219 14.33 4.91 4.33
C ASP A 219 12.89 5.22 4.79
N LYS A 220 11.92 4.94 3.90
CA LYS A 220 10.48 5.18 4.13
C LYS A 220 9.66 3.92 3.91
N SER A 221 8.52 3.84 4.58
CA SER A 221 7.49 2.85 4.27
C SER A 221 6.10 3.43 4.35
N VAL A 222 5.18 2.81 3.62
CA VAL A 222 3.76 3.13 3.64
C VAL A 222 2.97 1.90 4.03
N ILE A 223 2.21 2.02 5.11
CA ILE A 223 1.23 1.05 5.56
C ILE A 223 -0.15 1.56 5.14
N THR A 224 -0.98 0.68 4.59
CA THR A 224 -2.34 1.01 4.19
C THR A 224 -3.33 0.09 4.88
N LEU A 225 -4.28 0.67 5.62
CA LEU A 225 -5.40 -0.02 6.24
C LEU A 225 -6.66 0.24 5.41
N ILE A 226 -7.25 -0.83 4.89
CA ILE A 226 -8.57 -0.78 4.23
C ILE A 226 -9.62 -1.09 5.29
N LEU A 227 -10.50 -0.13 5.51
CA LEU A 227 -11.49 -0.15 6.58
C LEU A 227 -12.86 -0.49 6.02
N LYS A 228 -13.61 -1.29 6.77
CA LYS A 228 -15.03 -1.54 6.56
C LYS A 228 -15.79 -0.94 7.74
N PRO A 229 -16.30 0.29 7.59
CA PRO A 229 -17.05 0.98 8.65
C PRO A 229 -18.13 0.07 9.22
N ASN A 230 -18.20 0.01 10.55
CA ASN A 230 -19.37 -0.53 11.22
C ASN A 230 -20.57 0.32 10.75
N LYS A 231 -21.65 -0.33 10.27
CA LYS A 231 -22.81 0.41 9.75
C LYS A 231 -23.24 1.48 10.77
N ALA A 232 -23.30 2.73 10.33
CA ALA A 232 -24.00 3.78 11.05
C ALA A 232 -25.51 3.49 11.06
#